data_AF-A0A535IUN2-F1
#
_entry.id   AF-A0A535IUN2-F1
#
_cell.length_a   1.000
_cell.length_b   1.000
_cell.length_c   1.000
_cell.angle_alpha   90.00
_cell.angle_beta   90.00
_cell.angle_gamma   90.00
#
_symmetry.space_group_name_H-M   'P 1'
#
loop_
_entity.id
_entity.type
_entity.pdbx_description
1 polymer ?
#
loop_
_entity_poly.entity_id
_entity_poly.type
_entity_poly.pdbx_seq_one_letter_code
_entity_poly.pdbx_strand_id
1 'polypeptide(L)'
;MKINRLLRAAVLFLTLAAVAQELNKPEGQRTWHGRVGGVPYDFRFPTFKRFRDAYWNPDDPRLFTDRVVGIGWALNFGQLIPRLRDGYRRLAERS
;
A
#
# COMPACT_ATOMS: atom_id res chain seq x y z
N MET A 1 20.81 -14.29 11.01
CA MET A 1 20.49 -12.85 10.96
C MET A 1 19.00 -12.65 11.26
N LYS A 2 18.61 -11.71 12.12
CA LYS A 2 17.20 -11.51 12.50
C LYS A 2 16.43 -10.90 11.31
N ILE A 3 15.40 -11.57 10.80
CA ILE A 3 14.63 -11.19 9.60
C ILE A 3 14.13 -9.72 9.64
N ASN A 4 13.83 -9.21 10.83
CA ASN A 4 13.45 -7.81 11.04
C ASN A 4 14.50 -6.79 10.57
N ARG A 5 15.79 -7.12 10.64
CA ARG A 5 16.85 -6.22 10.17
C ARG A 5 16.84 -6.12 8.65
N LEU A 6 16.62 -7.24 7.96
CA LEU A 6 16.52 -7.28 6.50
C LEU A 6 15.28 -6.51 6.02
N LEU A 7 14.12 -6.71 6.67
CA LEU A 7 12.90 -5.97 6.35
C LEU A 7 13.07 -4.45 6.53
N ARG A 8 13.66 -4.03 7.65
CA ARG A 8 13.95 -2.60 7.90
C ARG A 8 14.91 -2.03 6.86
N ALA A 9 15.96 -2.77 6.50
CA ALA A 9 16.90 -2.36 5.47
C ALA A 9 16.21 -2.24 4.10
N ALA A 10 15.34 -3.18 3.74
CA ALA A 10 14.57 -3.13 2.49
C ALA A 10 13.64 -1.91 2.44
N VAL A 11 12.91 -1.63 3.53
CA VAL A 11 12.04 -0.43 3.61
C VAL A 11 12.87 0.86 3.51
N LEU A 12 14.00 0.93 4.20
CA LEU A 12 14.89 2.09 4.13
C LEU A 12 15.43 2.29 2.71
N PHE A 13 15.89 1.21 2.08
CA PHE A 13 16.38 1.23 0.70
C PHE A 13 15.31 1.71 -0.28
N LEU A 14 14.08 1.17 -0.20
CA LEU A 14 12.97 1.62 -1.05
C LEU A 14 12.62 3.08 -0.82
N THR A 15 12.72 3.57 0.43
CA THR A 15 12.53 4.98 0.75
C THR A 15 13.56 5.87 0.08
N LEU A 16 14.84 5.53 0.24
CA LEU A 16 15.93 6.27 -0.36
C LEU A 16 15.83 6.27 -1.90
N ALA A 17 15.49 5.12 -2.49
CA ALA A 17 15.30 4.99 -3.93
C ALA A 17 14.12 5.85 -4.44
N ALA A 18 12.99 5.87 -3.73
CA ALA A 18 11.85 6.70 -4.10
C ALA A 18 12.16 8.20 -4.00
N VAL A 19 12.88 8.62 -2.96
CA VAL A 19 13.33 10.01 -2.81
C VAL A 19 14.32 10.38 -3.91
N ALA A 20 15.31 9.53 -4.20
CA ALA A 20 16.27 9.76 -5.28
C ALA A 20 15.56 9.85 -6.66
N GLN A 21 14.56 9.01 -6.89
CA GLN A 21 13.73 9.05 -8.11
C GLN A 21 13.01 10.39 -8.28
N GLU A 22 12.52 11.02 -7.20
CA GLU A 22 11.90 12.35 -7.26
C GLU A 22 12.94 13.46 -7.41
N LEU A 23 14.07 13.40 -6.70
CA LEU A 23 15.10 14.42 -6.77
C LEU A 23 15.80 14.48 -8.14
N ASN A 24 15.88 13.35 -8.85
CA ASN A 24 16.40 13.26 -10.22
C ASN A 24 15.48 13.93 -11.27
N LYS A 25 14.23 14.26 -10.92
CA LYS A 25 13.33 15.01 -11.81
C LYS A 25 13.55 16.51 -11.64
N PRO A 26 13.39 17.32 -12.71
CA PRO A 26 13.28 18.77 -12.59
C PRO A 26 12.20 19.16 -11.58
N GLU A 27 12.37 20.27 -10.86
CA GLU A 27 11.52 20.59 -9.71
C GLU A 27 10.02 20.62 -10.04
N GLY A 28 9.66 21.19 -11.20
CA GLY A 28 8.27 21.25 -11.68
C GLY A 28 7.68 19.91 -12.14
N GLN A 29 8.49 18.85 -12.23
CA GLN A 29 8.06 17.49 -12.63
C GLN A 29 8.01 16.52 -11.44
N ARG A 30 8.37 16.97 -10.23
CA ARG A 30 8.33 16.15 -9.02
C ARG A 30 6.88 15.94 -8.59
N THR A 31 6.45 14.68 -8.54
CA THR A 31 5.09 14.32 -8.17
C THR A 31 4.99 13.88 -6.72
N TRP A 32 6.11 13.42 -6.12
CA TRP A 32 6.16 12.88 -4.76
C TRP A 32 5.22 11.68 -4.54
N HIS A 33 4.83 11.00 -5.62
CA HIS A 33 4.09 9.75 -5.59
C HIS A 33 4.40 8.94 -6.85
N GLY A 34 4.32 7.61 -6.76
CA GLY A 34 4.65 6.72 -7.86
C GLY A 34 4.90 5.28 -7.42
N ARG A 35 5.76 4.58 -8.15
CA ARG A 35 6.22 3.22 -7.81
C ARG A 35 7.74 3.14 -7.91
N VAL A 36 8.34 2.32 -7.03
CA VAL A 36 9.75 1.94 -7.06
C VAL A 36 9.84 0.41 -6.96
N GLY A 37 10.40 -0.26 -7.96
CA GLY A 37 10.44 -1.72 -8.01
C GLY A 37 9.05 -2.39 -7.89
N GLY A 38 8.00 -1.75 -8.42
CA GLY A 38 6.61 -2.20 -8.29
C GLY A 38 5.90 -1.82 -6.99
N VAL A 39 6.66 -1.37 -5.98
CA VAL A 39 6.13 -0.93 -4.67
C VAL A 39 5.61 0.50 -4.77
N PRO A 40 4.34 0.77 -4.46
CA PRO A 40 3.82 2.14 -4.49
C PRO A 40 4.39 3.00 -3.36
N TYR A 41 4.57 4.29 -3.64
CA TYR A 41 4.91 5.30 -2.64
C TYR A 41 4.07 6.56 -2.84
N ASP A 42 3.77 7.25 -1.75
CA ASP A 42 3.14 8.56 -1.75
C ASP A 42 3.62 9.38 -0.55
N PHE A 43 4.27 10.51 -0.81
CA PHE A 43 4.80 11.41 0.22
C PHE A 43 3.98 12.70 0.33
N ARG A 44 2.84 12.78 -0.35
CA ARG A 44 1.94 13.95 -0.26
C ARG A 44 1.16 13.91 1.04
N PHE A 45 0.67 15.07 1.45
CA PHE A 45 -0.25 15.13 2.58
C PHE A 45 -1.54 14.36 2.25
N PRO A 46 -1.97 13.44 3.12
CA PRO A 46 -3.13 12.61 2.85
C PRO A 46 -4.43 13.41 2.99
N THR A 47 -5.50 12.95 2.35
CA THR A 47 -6.85 13.45 2.60
C THR A 47 -7.72 12.35 3.20
N PHE A 48 -8.73 12.72 3.99
CA PHE A 48 -9.65 11.75 4.58
C PHE A 48 -10.33 10.87 3.51
N LYS A 49 -10.71 11.50 2.38
CA LYS A 49 -11.26 10.77 1.23
C LYS A 49 -10.30 9.68 0.74
N ARG A 50 -9.02 9.99 0.55
CA ARG A 50 -8.03 9.01 0.09
C ARG A 50 -7.81 7.87 1.09
N PHE A 51 -7.86 8.16 2.39
CA PHE A 51 -7.82 7.11 3.43
C PHE A 51 -9.02 6.18 3.31
N ARG A 52 -10.24 6.72 3.25
CA ARG A 52 -11.43 5.92 3.06
C ARG A 52 -11.34 5.10 1.77
N ASP A 53 -10.97 5.72 0.65
CA ASP A 53 -10.93 5.05 -0.65
C ASP A 53 -9.85 3.94 -0.72
N ALA A 54 -8.74 4.06 0.01
CA ALA A 54 -7.69 3.05 0.05
C ALA A 54 -7.99 1.89 0.99
N TYR A 55 -8.54 2.17 2.18
CA TYR A 55 -8.70 1.19 3.25
C TYR A 55 -10.14 0.65 3.37
N TRP A 56 -11.13 1.37 2.86
CA TRP A 56 -12.55 1.01 2.98
C TRP A 56 -13.34 1.45 1.73
N ASN A 57 -13.09 0.76 0.62
CA ASN A 57 -13.83 0.98 -0.62
C ASN A 57 -14.47 -0.32 -1.09
N PRO A 58 -15.73 -0.59 -0.72
CA PRO A 58 -16.45 -1.78 -1.17
C PRO A 58 -16.60 -1.85 -2.70
N ASP A 59 -16.60 -0.72 -3.40
CA ASP A 59 -16.79 -0.65 -4.85
C ASP A 59 -15.50 -0.96 -5.64
N ASP A 60 -14.33 -0.87 -4.99
CA ASP A 60 -13.05 -1.29 -5.58
C ASP A 60 -12.84 -2.79 -5.32
N PRO A 61 -12.77 -3.64 -6.36
CA PRO A 61 -12.63 -5.08 -6.19
C PRO A 61 -11.22 -5.51 -5.74
N ARG A 62 -10.25 -4.60 -5.68
CA ARG A 62 -8.87 -4.91 -5.29
C ARG A 62 -8.75 -5.08 -3.77
N LEU A 63 -8.02 -6.11 -3.35
CA LEU A 63 -7.64 -6.31 -1.94
C LEU A 63 -6.48 -5.38 -1.54
N PHE A 64 -5.51 -5.22 -2.43
CA PHE A 64 -4.37 -4.34 -2.22
C PHE A 64 -4.54 -3.08 -3.07
N THR A 65 -4.52 -1.94 -2.40
CA THR A 65 -4.61 -0.61 -3.00
C THR A 65 -3.29 0.13 -2.78
N ASP A 66 -3.11 1.27 -3.45
CA ASP A 66 -1.93 2.09 -3.21
C ASP A 66 -2.07 2.80 -1.85
N ARG A 67 -1.03 2.75 -1.02
CA ARG A 67 -1.03 3.40 0.29
C ARG A 67 -1.11 4.92 0.14
N VAL A 68 -1.86 5.56 1.03
CA VAL A 68 -2.11 7.00 1.00
C VAL A 68 -0.89 7.84 1.41
N VAL A 69 -0.06 7.32 2.32
CA VAL A 69 1.16 7.97 2.80
C VAL A 69 2.26 6.95 3.11
N GLY A 70 3.48 7.22 2.70
CA GLY A 70 4.64 6.34 2.85
C GLY A 70 4.78 5.35 1.70
N ILE A 71 5.31 4.16 2.01
CA ILE A 71 5.69 3.14 1.02
C ILE A 71 4.92 1.85 1.28
N GLY A 72 4.53 1.18 0.20
CA GLY A 72 3.83 -0.09 0.19
C GLY A 72 2.36 0.05 -0.14
N TRP A 73 1.64 -1.06 0.00
CA TRP A 73 0.22 -1.16 -0.29
C TRP A 73 -0.64 -0.90 0.95
N ALA A 74 -1.84 -0.38 0.75
CA ALA A 74 -2.92 -0.42 1.71
C ALA A 74 -3.75 -1.70 1.51
N LEU A 75 -4.51 -2.05 2.55
CA LEU A 75 -5.40 -3.20 2.54
C LEU A 75 -6.84 -2.69 2.56
N ASN A 76 -7.61 -3.05 1.53
CA ASN A 76 -9.02 -2.68 1.42
C ASN A 76 -9.87 -3.63 2.26
N PHE A 77 -10.21 -3.20 3.47
CA PHE A 77 -11.00 -3.98 4.42
C PHE A 77 -12.44 -4.18 3.94
N GLY A 78 -12.96 -3.29 3.10
CA GLY A 78 -14.27 -3.43 2.45
C GLY A 78 -14.36 -4.69 1.58
N GLN A 79 -13.23 -5.15 1.03
CA GLN A 79 -13.14 -6.40 0.26
C GLN A 79 -12.62 -7.58 1.08
N LEU A 80 -11.73 -7.35 2.04
CA LEU A 80 -11.14 -8.41 2.85
C LEU A 80 -12.17 -9.11 3.74
N ILE A 81 -12.96 -8.33 4.48
CA ILE A 81 -13.86 -8.88 5.51
C ILE A 81 -14.93 -9.81 4.92
N PRO A 82 -15.64 -9.46 3.82
CA PRO A 82 -16.59 -10.38 3.20
C PRO A 82 -15.94 -11.69 2.72
N ARG A 83 -14.77 -11.60 2.07
CA ARG A 83 -14.06 -12.80 1.57
C ARG A 83 -13.63 -13.74 2.70
N LEU A 84 -13.19 -13.18 3.84
CA LEU A 84 -12.86 -13.97 5.02
C LEU A 84 -14.10 -14.65 5.62
N ARG A 85 -15.23 -13.93 5.69
CA ARG A 85 -16.51 -14.48 6.16
C ARG A 85 -16.99 -15.64 5.28
N ASP A 86 -16.94 -15.46 3.97
CA ASP A 86 -17.34 -16.50 3.01
C ASP A 86 -16.38 -17.69 3.06
N GLY A 87 -15.09 -17.45 3.25
CA GLY A 87 -14.09 -18.49 3.50
C GLY A 87 -14.43 -19.31 4.75
N TYR A 88 -14.71 -18.63 5.87
CA TYR A 88 -15.05 -19.27 7.14
C TYR A 88 -16.33 -20.10 7.05
N ARG A 89 -17.39 -19.56 6.45
CA ARG A 89 -18.66 -20.28 6.26
C ARG A 89 -18.46 -21.60 5.50
N ARG A 90 -17.70 -21.57 4.40
CA ARG A 90 -17.38 -22.76 3.60
C ARG A 90 -16.59 -23.82 4.36
N LEU A 91 -15.74 -23.42 5.30
CA LEU A 91 -15.00 -24.35 6.15
C LEU A 91 -15.92 -24.98 7.20
N ALA A 92 -16.79 -24.19 7.82
CA ALA A 92 -17.74 -24.67 8.81
C ALA A 92 -18.81 -25.61 8.23
N GLU A 93 -19.21 -25.43 6.97
CA GLU A 93 -20.14 -26.33 6.28
C GLU A 93 -19.51 -27.67 5.84
N ARG A 94 -18.18 -27.77 5.86
CA ARG A 94 -17.43 -28.99 5.49
C ARG A 94 -17.06 -29.87 6.69
N SER A 95 -17.22 -29.38 7.91
CA SER A 95 -16.95 -30.08 9.18
C SER A 95 -18.21 -30.64 9.79
#